data_AF-A0A7S3NFH7-F1
#
_entry.id   AF-A0A7S3NFH7-F1
#
_cell.length_a   1.000
_cell.length_b   1.000
_cell.length_c   1.000
_cell.angle_alpha   90.00
_cell.angle_beta   90.00
_cell.angle_gamma   90.00
#
_symmetry.space_group_name_H-M   'P 1'
#
loop_
_entity.id
_entity.type
_entity.pdbx_description
1 polymer ?
#
loop_
_entity_poly.entity_id
_entity_poly.type
_entity_poly.pdbx_seq_one_letter_code
_entity_poly.pdbx_strand_id
1 'polypeptide(L)'
;METTLWRLRRLQSRLDREGCILAILGADGRDNASSLALLRWLVLGESIDSDLSSISPLSSDYTTLEETVLLIKRDSISILYDFKATEHLAPLLRCPIARTEYVLPLGTTDTDQIEDAKMHLFACMVKNQQSI
;
A
#
# COMPACT_ATOMS: atom_id res chain seq x y z
N MET A 1 -15.75 2.41 5.77
CA MET A 1 -14.93 1.74 6.81
C MET A 1 -15.19 0.24 6.85
N GLU A 2 -16.45 -0.20 6.99
CA GLU A 2 -16.79 -1.64 7.04
C GLU A 2 -16.32 -2.42 5.80
N THR A 3 -16.44 -1.82 4.61
CA THR A 3 -16.02 -2.45 3.35
C THR A 3 -14.51 -2.72 3.28
N THR A 4 -13.66 -1.74 3.61
CA THR A 4 -12.19 -1.89 3.56
C THR A 4 -11.70 -2.92 4.56
N LEU A 5 -12.25 -2.91 5.79
CA LEU A 5 -11.90 -3.89 6.81
C LEU A 5 -12.28 -5.32 6.36
N TRP A 6 -13.47 -5.51 5.82
CA TRP A 6 -13.90 -6.81 5.30
C TRP A 6 -13.01 -7.28 4.14
N ARG A 7 -12.66 -6.38 3.21
CA ARG A 7 -11.75 -6.69 2.08
C ARG A 7 -10.37 -7.11 2.58
N LEU A 8 -9.79 -6.35 3.51
CA LEU A 8 -8.50 -6.67 4.12
C LEU A 8 -8.55 -8.05 4.81
N ARG A 9 -9.55 -8.29 5.66
CA ARG A 9 -9.70 -9.57 6.36
C ARG A 9 -9.89 -10.74 5.41
N ARG A 10 -10.66 -10.54 4.34
CA ARG A 10 -10.85 -11.55 3.28
C ARG A 10 -9.52 -11.89 2.61
N LEU A 11 -8.69 -10.90 2.29
CA LEU A 11 -7.37 -11.13 1.73
C LEU A 11 -6.45 -11.87 2.72
N GLN A 12 -6.39 -11.39 3.96
CA GLN A 12 -5.57 -11.97 5.02
C GLN A 12 -5.94 -13.41 5.37
N SER A 13 -7.22 -13.77 5.29
CA SER A 13 -7.68 -15.16 5.51
C SER A 13 -7.16 -16.15 4.46
N ARG A 14 -6.65 -15.66 3.31
CA ARG A 14 -6.02 -16.47 2.27
C ARG A 14 -4.52 -16.63 2.48
N LEU A 15 -3.93 -15.92 3.45
CA LEU A 15 -2.52 -16.02 3.77
C LEU A 15 -2.29 -17.11 4.81
N ASP A 16 -1.35 -17.99 4.49
CA ASP A 16 -0.78 -18.90 5.47
C ASP A 16 -0.04 -18.13 6.57
N ARG A 17 0.36 -18.80 7.65
CA ARG A 17 0.96 -18.15 8.82
C ARG A 17 2.20 -17.30 8.48
N GLU A 18 2.99 -17.75 7.51
CA GLU A 18 4.20 -17.06 7.03
C GLU A 18 3.96 -16.31 5.71
N GLY A 19 2.74 -16.38 5.16
CA GLY A 19 2.39 -15.74 3.91
C GLY A 19 2.28 -14.22 4.05
N CYS A 20 2.82 -13.50 3.07
CA CYS A 20 2.65 -12.07 2.95
C CYS A 20 2.44 -11.65 1.50
N ILE A 21 1.79 -10.49 1.30
CA ILE A 21 1.66 -9.82 0.01
C ILE A 21 2.41 -8.50 0.12
N LEU A 22 3.39 -8.29 -0.75
CA LEU A 22 4.03 -7.01 -0.96
C LEU A 22 3.49 -6.42 -2.25
N ALA A 23 2.81 -5.28 -2.15
CA ALA A 23 2.36 -4.50 -3.28
C ALA A 23 3.15 -3.18 -3.31
N ILE A 24 3.94 -3.00 -4.36
CA ILE A 24 4.64 -1.77 -4.68
C ILE A 24 3.89 -1.13 -5.85
N LEU A 25 3.53 0.14 -5.70
CA LEU A 25 2.69 0.87 -6.65
C LEU A 25 3.54 1.78 -7.55
N GLY A 26 2.90 2.34 -8.56
CA GLY A 26 3.51 3.32 -9.47
C GLY A 26 4.76 2.82 -10.19
N ALA A 27 5.62 3.78 -10.53
CA ALA A 27 6.87 3.55 -11.26
C ALA A 27 7.83 2.60 -10.51
N ASP A 28 7.89 2.67 -9.19
CA ASP A 28 8.72 1.78 -8.36
C ASP A 28 8.27 0.32 -8.47
N GLY A 29 6.96 0.10 -8.57
CA GLY A 29 6.35 -1.19 -8.85
C GLY A 29 6.42 -1.59 -10.33
N ARG A 30 7.03 -0.78 -11.19
CA ARG A 30 6.99 -0.89 -12.66
C ARG A 30 5.57 -0.96 -13.20
N ASP A 31 4.69 -0.14 -12.64
CA ASP A 31 3.27 -0.05 -13.01
C ASP A 31 2.57 -1.42 -12.99
N ASN A 32 2.90 -2.23 -11.97
CA ASN A 32 2.35 -3.57 -11.83
C ASN A 32 0.82 -3.52 -11.70
N ALA A 33 0.12 -4.04 -12.71
CA ALA A 33 -1.34 -4.07 -12.77
C ALA A 33 -1.97 -4.79 -11.57
N SER A 34 -1.33 -5.84 -11.03
CA SER A 34 -1.86 -6.58 -9.88
C SER A 34 -1.77 -5.77 -8.58
N SER A 35 -0.66 -5.07 -8.34
CA SER A 35 -0.51 -4.13 -7.22
C SER A 35 -1.58 -3.04 -7.30
N LEU A 36 -1.75 -2.47 -8.50
CA LEU A 36 -2.74 -1.42 -8.74
C LEU A 36 -4.18 -1.93 -8.54
N ALA A 37 -4.52 -3.10 -9.08
CA ALA A 37 -5.81 -3.75 -8.86
C ALA A 37 -6.11 -3.91 -7.36
N LEU A 38 -5.11 -4.39 -6.62
CA LEU A 38 -5.21 -4.60 -5.18
C LEU A 38 -5.45 -3.28 -4.44
N LEU A 39 -4.72 -2.22 -4.78
CA LEU A 39 -4.95 -0.89 -4.21
C LEU A 39 -6.36 -0.39 -4.50
N ARG A 40 -6.79 -0.41 -5.77
CA ARG A 40 -8.12 0.09 -6.19
C ARG A 40 -9.23 -0.68 -5.49
N TRP A 41 -9.08 -2.00 -5.35
CA TRP A 41 -10.01 -2.82 -4.58
C TRP A 41 -9.93 -2.53 -3.09
N LEU A 42 -8.76 -2.44 -2.49
CA LEU A 42 -8.67 -2.29 -1.03
C LEU A 42 -9.09 -0.89 -0.56
N VAL A 43 -8.65 0.14 -1.28
CA VAL A 43 -8.71 1.54 -0.87
C VAL A 43 -9.84 2.30 -1.57
N LEU A 44 -9.99 2.14 -2.89
CA LEU A 44 -10.99 2.89 -3.67
C LEU A 44 -12.35 2.21 -3.76
N GLY A 45 -12.47 0.97 -3.28
CA GLY A 45 -13.76 0.27 -3.28
C GLY A 45 -14.14 -0.34 -4.64
N GLU A 46 -13.27 -0.27 -5.63
CA GLU A 46 -13.51 -0.84 -6.96
C GLU A 46 -13.53 -2.38 -6.93
N SER A 47 -14.07 -3.02 -7.97
CA SER A 47 -14.00 -4.48 -8.14
C SER A 47 -12.71 -4.86 -8.86
N ILE A 48 -12.11 -5.99 -8.51
CA ILE A 48 -11.01 -6.56 -9.29
C ILE A 48 -11.62 -7.18 -10.54
N ASP A 49 -11.30 -6.63 -11.71
CA ASP A 49 -11.65 -7.26 -12.98
C ASP A 49 -10.83 -8.53 -13.19
N SER A 50 -11.43 -9.52 -13.84
CA SER A 50 -10.75 -10.74 -14.28
C SER A 50 -9.66 -10.48 -15.31
N ASP A 51 -9.78 -9.39 -16.09
CA ASP A 51 -8.78 -8.98 -17.06
C ASP A 51 -7.90 -7.83 -16.51
N LEU A 52 -6.76 -8.20 -15.93
CA LEU A 52 -5.78 -7.24 -15.41
C LEU A 52 -5.14 -6.38 -16.52
N SER A 53 -5.21 -6.80 -17.79
CA SER A 53 -4.66 -6.00 -18.90
C SER A 53 -5.50 -4.76 -19.22
N SER A 54 -6.75 -4.73 -18.74
CA SER A 54 -7.66 -3.60 -18.88
C SER A 54 -7.50 -2.53 -17.80
N ILE A 55 -6.62 -2.77 -16.81
CA ILE A 55 -6.44 -1.86 -15.69
C ILE A 55 -5.80 -0.57 -16.19
N SER A 56 -6.59 0.50 -16.16
CA SER A 56 -6.11 1.84 -16.47
C SER A 56 -5.19 2.36 -15.36
N PRO A 57 -4.26 3.26 -15.68
CA PRO A 57 -3.58 4.08 -14.69
C PRO A 57 -4.57 4.80 -13.76
N LEU A 58 -4.07 5.23 -12.60
CA LEU A 58 -4.84 6.06 -11.69
C LEU A 58 -5.17 7.40 -12.35
N SER A 59 -6.34 7.95 -12.05
CA SER A 59 -6.64 9.32 -12.47
C SER A 59 -5.72 10.30 -11.73
N SER A 60 -5.60 11.53 -12.26
CA SER A 60 -4.82 12.61 -11.65
C SER A 60 -5.04 12.75 -10.14
N ASP A 61 -6.30 12.59 -9.72
CA ASP A 61 -6.76 12.74 -8.35
C ASP A 61 -6.22 11.67 -7.39
N TYR A 62 -5.66 10.58 -7.91
CA TYR A 62 -5.12 9.47 -7.12
C TYR A 62 -3.62 9.24 -7.32
N THR A 63 -2.94 10.08 -8.09
CA THR A 63 -1.50 9.97 -8.36
C THR A 63 -0.63 9.91 -7.10
N THR A 64 -1.07 10.52 -6.00
CA THR A 64 -0.37 10.44 -4.71
C THR A 64 -0.30 9.01 -4.14
N LEU A 65 -1.19 8.11 -4.55
CA LEU A 65 -1.15 6.70 -4.16
C LEU A 65 -0.06 5.91 -4.87
N GLU A 66 0.54 6.42 -5.95
CA GLU A 66 1.58 5.72 -6.71
C GLU A 66 2.84 5.47 -5.88
N GLU A 67 3.15 6.36 -4.93
CA GLU A 67 4.27 6.23 -3.99
C GLU A 67 3.94 5.36 -2.75
N THR A 68 2.89 4.52 -2.84
CA THR A 68 2.46 3.69 -1.73
C THR A 68 3.06 2.27 -1.83
N VAL A 69 3.53 1.75 -0.70
CA VAL A 69 3.86 0.33 -0.54
C VAL A 69 3.00 -0.28 0.54
N LEU A 70 2.36 -1.40 0.22
CA LEU A 70 1.57 -2.18 1.16
C LEU A 70 2.27 -3.51 1.42
N LEU A 71 2.52 -3.81 2.69
CA LEU A 71 2.92 -5.14 3.12
C LEU A 71 1.83 -5.74 4.00
N ILE A 72 1.11 -6.70 3.44
CA ILE A 72 -0.05 -7.32 4.08
C ILE A 72 0.34 -8.70 4.59
N LYS A 73 0.19 -8.91 5.89
CA LYS A 73 0.36 -10.19 6.58
C LYS A 73 -0.98 -10.69 7.11
N ARG A 74 -1.03 -11.91 7.62
CA ARG A 74 -2.26 -12.54 8.15
C ARG A 74 -2.99 -11.73 9.22
N ASP A 75 -2.27 -11.02 10.08
CA ASP A 75 -2.81 -10.32 11.24
C ASP A 75 -2.50 -8.82 11.26
N SER A 76 -1.68 -8.35 10.33
CA SER A 76 -1.09 -7.03 10.34
C SER A 76 -0.92 -6.46 8.93
N ILE A 77 -0.75 -5.15 8.86
CA ILE A 77 -0.41 -4.43 7.64
C ILE A 77 0.63 -3.34 7.93
N SER A 78 1.67 -3.26 7.10
CA SER A 78 2.58 -2.12 7.08
C SER A 78 2.30 -1.29 5.83
N ILE A 79 2.31 0.03 5.99
CA ILE A 79 1.98 0.98 4.90
C ILE A 79 3.09 2.02 4.85
N LEU A 80 3.79 2.10 3.71
CA LEU A 80 4.66 3.21 3.37
C LEU A 80 3.93 4.11 2.38
N TYR A 81 3.89 5.41 2.61
CA TYR A 81 3.16 6.34 1.73
C TYR A 81 3.65 7.79 1.85
N ASP A 82 3.44 8.57 0.79
CA ASP A 82 3.53 10.04 0.84
C ASP A 82 2.43 10.59 1.75
N PHE A 83 2.75 11.50 2.67
CA PHE A 83 1.77 12.18 3.52
C PHE A 83 0.55 12.72 2.74
N LYS A 84 0.71 13.17 1.49
CA LYS A 84 -0.39 13.62 0.62
C LYS A 84 -1.41 12.54 0.30
N ALA A 85 -1.03 11.26 0.35
CA ALA A 85 -1.91 10.13 0.16
C ALA A 85 -2.80 9.81 1.38
N THR A 86 -2.61 10.51 2.51
CA THR A 86 -3.34 10.25 3.78
C THR A 86 -4.86 10.23 3.59
N GLU A 87 -5.41 11.18 2.85
CA GLU A 87 -6.87 11.28 2.66
C GLU A 87 -7.43 10.09 1.90
N HIS A 88 -6.72 9.66 0.84
CA HIS A 88 -7.11 8.50 0.05
C HIS A 88 -6.94 7.19 0.83
N LEU A 89 -5.89 7.08 1.66
CA LEU A 89 -5.63 5.92 2.50
C LEU A 89 -6.47 5.90 3.79
N ALA A 90 -7.21 6.97 4.10
CA ALA A 90 -8.01 7.07 5.33
C ALA A 90 -8.91 5.85 5.61
N PRO A 91 -9.57 5.20 4.64
CA PRO A 91 -10.34 3.98 4.89
C PRO A 91 -9.49 2.85 5.47
N LEU A 92 -8.25 2.70 5.00
CA LEU A 92 -7.29 1.70 5.46
C LEU A 92 -6.66 2.11 6.80
N LEU A 93 -6.30 3.39 6.96
CA LEU A 93 -5.74 3.96 8.19
C LEU A 93 -6.73 4.02 9.37
N ARG A 94 -8.02 3.83 9.12
CA ARG A 94 -9.05 3.74 10.18
C ARG A 94 -9.45 2.31 10.52
N CYS A 95 -8.92 1.31 9.81
CA CYS A 95 -9.24 -0.08 10.10
C CYS A 95 -8.70 -0.50 11.48
N PRO A 96 -9.50 -1.19 12.32
CA PRO A 96 -9.07 -1.72 13.61
C PRO A 96 -8.24 -2.99 13.41
N ILE A 97 -7.03 -2.83 12.87
CA ILE A 97 -6.05 -3.89 12.65
C ILE A 97 -4.68 -3.45 13.16
N ALA A 98 -3.82 -4.41 13.52
CA ALA A 98 -2.43 -4.12 13.81
C ALA A 98 -1.78 -3.48 12.57
N ARG A 99 -1.37 -2.21 12.70
CA ARG A 99 -0.84 -1.42 11.60
C ARG A 99 0.45 -0.73 12.01
N THR A 100 1.41 -0.71 11.10
CA THR A 100 2.62 0.12 11.19
C THR A 100 2.66 1.08 10.00
N GLU A 101 2.89 2.36 10.26
CA GLU A 101 2.91 3.41 9.25
C GLU A 101 4.33 3.94 9.05
N TYR A 102 4.74 4.11 7.80
CA TYR A 102 6.02 4.66 7.38
C TYR A 102 5.75 5.85 6.45
N VAL A 103 5.70 7.05 7.02
CA VAL A 103 5.24 8.24 6.30
C VAL A 103 6.43 9.01 5.76
N LEU A 104 6.45 9.27 4.45
CA LEU A 104 7.44 10.17 3.86
C LEU A 104 7.18 11.60 4.37
N PRO A 105 8.19 12.28 4.94
CA PRO A 105 8.00 13.60 5.54
C PRO A 105 7.69 14.66 4.48
N LEU A 106 6.82 15.59 4.83
CA LEU A 106 6.65 16.84 4.08
C LEU A 106 7.90 17.72 4.29
N GLY A 107 8.42 18.34 3.22
CA GLY A 107 9.28 19.51 3.40
C GLY A 107 10.57 19.57 2.56
N THR A 108 10.80 18.62 1.65
CA THR A 108 11.89 18.75 0.67
C THR A 108 11.36 18.56 -0.75
N THR A 109 11.92 19.33 -1.69
CA THR A 109 11.72 19.15 -3.14
C THR A 109 12.94 18.50 -3.78
N ASP A 110 13.95 18.17 -2.99
CA ASP A 110 15.16 17.47 -3.44
C ASP A 110 14.81 15.99 -3.64
N THR A 111 14.86 15.55 -4.90
CA THR A 111 14.50 14.19 -5.31
C THR A 111 15.40 13.14 -4.67
N ASP A 112 16.70 13.43 -4.52
CA ASP A 112 17.64 12.44 -4.00
C ASP A 112 17.39 12.19 -2.50
N GLN A 113 17.06 13.25 -1.75
CA GLN A 113 16.69 13.12 -0.34
C GLN A 113 15.36 12.37 -0.16
N ILE A 114 14.39 12.55 -1.06
CA ILE A 114 13.11 11.83 -1.05
C ILE A 114 13.36 10.35 -1.30
N GLU A 115 14.17 10.02 -2.31
CA GLU A 115 14.52 8.63 -2.64
C GLU A 115 15.30 7.96 -1.51
N ASP A 116 16.29 8.62 -0.92
CA ASP A 116 17.02 8.09 0.23
C ASP A 116 16.11 7.84 1.44
N ALA A 117 15.17 8.76 1.72
CA ALA A 117 14.18 8.59 2.78
C ALA A 117 13.23 7.42 2.48
N LYS A 118 12.75 7.29 1.24
CA LYS A 118 11.91 6.17 0.78
C LYS A 118 12.61 4.84 0.95
N MET A 119 13.85 4.74 0.50
CA MET A 119 14.67 3.53 0.65
C MET A 119 14.96 3.18 2.11
N HIS A 120 15.24 4.19 2.95
CA HIS A 120 15.42 3.99 4.38
C HIS A 120 14.15 3.44 5.04
N LEU A 121 12.99 4.07 4.78
CA LEU A 121 11.70 3.65 5.34
C LEU A 121 11.29 2.26 4.85
N PHE A 122 11.50 1.95 3.57
CA PHE A 122 11.25 0.63 3.01
C PHE A 122 12.13 -0.44 3.67
N ALA A 123 13.43 -0.16 3.86
CA ALA A 123 14.33 -1.06 4.56
C ALA A 123 13.91 -1.30 6.01
N CYS A 124 13.47 -0.26 6.73
CA CYS A 124 12.89 -0.39 8.07
C CYS A 124 11.62 -1.23 8.07
N MET A 125 10.73 -1.04 7.09
CA MET A 125 9.52 -1.83 6.93
C MET A 125 9.84 -3.32 6.77
N VAL A 126 10.80 -3.68 5.94
CA VAL A 126 11.18 -5.08 5.68
C VAL A 126 11.95 -5.71 6.85
N LYS A 127 12.88 -4.98 7.48
CA LYS A 127 13.66 -5.49 8.63
C LYS A 127 12.78 -5.85 9.83
N ASN A 128 11.78 -5.03 10.12
CA ASN A 128 10.82 -5.28 11.20
C ASN A 128 9.98 -6.56 11.00
N GLN A 129 10.08 -7.21 9.83
CA GLN A 129 9.39 -8.47 9.54
C GLN A 129 10.22 -9.70 9.88
N GLN A 130 11.53 -9.55 10.10
CA GLN A 130 12.48 -10.64 10.37
C GLN A 130 12.71 -10.88 11.86
N SER A 131 12.05 -10.11 12.74
CA SER A 131 12.15 -10.24 14.20
C SER A 131 10.95 -11.01 14.77
N ILE A 132 10.83 -12.29 14.42
CA ILE A 132 9.93 -13.26 15.08
C ILE A 132 10.67 -14.58 15.21
#